data_AF-A0A919L743-F1
#
_entry.id   AF-A0A919L743-F1
#
_cell.length_a   1.000
_cell.length_b   1.000
_cell.length_c   1.000
_cell.angle_alpha   90.00
_cell.angle_beta   90.00
_cell.angle_gamma   90.00
#
_symmetry.space_group_name_H-M   'P 1'
#
loop_
_entity.id
_entity.type
_entity.pdbx_description
1 polymer ?
#
loop_
_entity_poly.entity_id
_entity_poly.type
_entity_poly.pdbx_seq_one_letter_code
_entity_poly.pdbx_strand_id
1 'polypeptide(L)'
;MPVAVRNEHAGELKELKAAVKDIDEMLTAQSERLDRQFLARRTWAYQAWRERYLDHPLVGTLARRLLWVVDGTAVGFADGGLRALNDQPVTQGERVELWHPVGREAAEVVAWRDWLEGHGITQPFKQAHREVYLLTDAERATGTYSNRFAAHVLRQHQFNSLAALRGWRNRLRLCVDEAAPPASRELPRWGLRAEYWNEGDGHEHGVDTTDPGAYLRLRTDQVRFYPIDAPENFAPATAASTPCGRVTVGIRSVPSRSMRYRHSSSPKSCATSTCSWGWQASATTRCGRTAGPAAGSASTGRRCFGALNQSAETRRALLERLVPRLAIADRCTLEGRFLHVKGERHTYRIHLGSGNILMSPNDRYLCIVPKSGSASGNGNRMPATGYLPYEGDRMLAVILSKAMLLAKDTEITDPTILSQL
;
A
#
# COMPACT_ATOMS: atom_id res chain seq x y z
N MET A 1 31.60 19.71 -13.32
CA MET A 1 32.93 19.82 -12.70
C MET A 1 33.90 20.33 -13.76
N PRO A 2 34.69 21.39 -13.49
CA PRO A 2 35.73 21.87 -14.39
C PRO A 2 36.82 20.80 -14.64
N VAL A 3 37.52 20.90 -15.78
CA VAL A 3 38.53 19.90 -16.18
C VAL A 3 39.81 19.98 -15.34
N ALA A 4 40.26 21.19 -15.00
CA ALA A 4 41.48 21.44 -14.21
C ALA A 4 41.48 20.67 -12.88
N VAL A 5 40.45 20.87 -12.04
CA VAL A 5 40.24 20.18 -10.76
C VAL A 5 40.28 18.65 -10.87
N ARG A 6 39.85 18.08 -12.00
CA ARG A 6 39.88 16.62 -12.22
C ARG A 6 41.29 16.10 -12.51
N ASN A 7 42.17 16.92 -13.08
CA ASN A 7 43.51 16.56 -13.49
C ASN A 7 44.54 16.87 -12.39
N GLU A 8 44.40 18.02 -11.72
CA GLU A 8 45.34 18.51 -10.68
C GLU A 8 45.07 17.87 -9.31
N HIS A 9 43.80 17.76 -8.91
CA HIS A 9 43.40 17.28 -7.57
C HIS A 9 42.79 15.87 -7.59
N ALA A 10 43.32 14.98 -8.44
CA ALA A 10 42.74 13.66 -8.70
C ALA A 10 42.64 12.75 -7.44
N GLY A 11 43.58 12.89 -6.49
CA GLY A 11 43.58 12.16 -5.21
C GLY A 11 42.50 12.65 -4.26
N GLU A 12 42.51 13.94 -3.91
CA GLU A 12 41.50 14.59 -3.07
C GLU A 12 40.08 14.40 -3.63
N LEU A 13 39.92 14.48 -4.96
CA LEU A 13 38.65 14.23 -5.64
C LEU A 13 38.17 12.76 -5.53
N LYS A 14 39.07 11.80 -5.30
CA LYS A 14 38.72 10.40 -5.03
C LYS A 14 38.28 10.22 -3.58
N GLU A 15 38.97 10.85 -2.63
CA GLU A 15 38.64 10.82 -1.20
C GLU A 15 37.31 11.52 -0.91
N LEU A 16 37.09 12.71 -1.50
CA LEU A 16 35.82 13.43 -1.39
C LEU A 16 34.64 12.62 -1.94
N LYS A 17 34.83 11.86 -3.03
CA LYS A 17 33.80 10.97 -3.57
C LYS A 17 33.51 9.77 -2.66
N ALA A 18 34.53 9.21 -2.00
CA ALA A 18 34.34 8.16 -0.99
C ALA A 18 33.54 8.71 0.20
N ALA A 19 33.94 9.86 0.76
CA ALA A 19 33.23 10.52 1.85
C ALA A 19 31.76 10.82 1.51
N VAL A 20 31.47 11.33 0.29
CA VAL A 20 30.09 11.57 -0.17
C VAL A 20 29.29 10.27 -0.26
N LYS A 21 29.86 9.20 -0.84
CA LYS A 21 29.21 7.88 -0.93
C LYS A 21 28.88 7.31 0.45
N ASP A 22 29.82 7.40 1.39
CA ASP A 22 29.66 6.83 2.72
C ASP A 22 28.66 7.65 3.57
N ILE A 23 28.58 8.98 3.33
CA ILE A 23 27.51 9.84 3.86
C ILE A 23 26.14 9.46 3.27
N ASP A 24 26.02 9.21 1.96
CA ASP A 24 24.75 8.79 1.32
C ASP A 24 24.27 7.41 1.82
N GLU A 25 25.18 6.45 1.99
CA GLU A 25 24.89 5.14 2.58
C GLU A 25 24.44 5.27 4.05
N MET A 26 25.14 6.10 4.84
CA MET A 26 24.74 6.39 6.21
C MET A 26 23.37 7.09 6.27
N LEU A 27 23.12 8.13 5.47
CA LEU A 27 21.84 8.85 5.45
C LEU A 27 20.69 7.95 4.99
N THR A 28 20.94 7.03 4.05
CA THR A 28 19.98 5.99 3.65
C THR A 28 19.64 5.07 4.82
N ALA A 29 20.64 4.57 5.54
CA ALA A 29 20.44 3.75 6.74
C ALA A 29 19.72 4.51 7.87
N GLN A 30 19.99 5.81 8.04
CA GLN A 30 19.30 6.66 9.02
C GLN A 30 17.83 6.93 8.62
N SER A 31 17.55 7.17 7.34
CA SER A 31 16.18 7.30 6.80
C SER A 31 15.38 6.03 7.05
N GLU A 32 15.97 4.85 6.80
CA GLU A 32 15.35 3.58 7.16
C GLU A 32 15.15 3.40 8.68
N ARG A 33 16.14 3.78 9.50
CA ARG A 33 16.07 3.68 10.96
C ARG A 33 14.94 4.55 11.53
N LEU A 34 14.76 5.77 11.01
CA LEU A 34 13.65 6.67 11.33
C LEU A 34 12.29 6.07 10.90
N ASP A 35 12.16 5.60 9.66
CA ASP A 35 10.93 4.94 9.17
C ASP A 35 10.59 3.66 9.98
N ARG A 36 11.59 2.97 10.56
CA ARG A 36 11.38 1.81 11.45
C ARG A 36 10.84 2.21 12.84
N GLN A 37 11.00 3.47 13.27
CA GLN A 37 10.58 3.92 14.61
C GLN A 37 9.06 4.06 14.78
N PHE A 38 8.28 4.17 13.69
CA PHE A 38 6.81 4.13 13.75
C PHE A 38 6.30 2.85 14.44
N LEU A 39 6.89 1.70 14.10
CA LEU A 39 6.57 0.44 14.76
C LEU A 39 7.03 0.46 16.23
N ALA A 40 8.23 1.00 16.45
CA ALA A 40 8.84 1.02 17.76
C ALA A 40 8.21 2.03 18.73
N ARG A 41 7.16 2.78 18.36
CA ARG A 41 6.46 3.82 19.17
C ARG A 41 7.44 4.52 20.13
N ARG A 42 8.48 5.13 19.56
CA ARG A 42 9.57 5.71 20.33
C ARG A 42 9.24 7.16 20.68
N THR A 43 9.34 7.45 21.97
CA THR A 43 9.32 8.79 22.55
C THR A 43 10.76 9.21 22.87
N TRP A 44 11.01 10.51 22.89
CA TRP A 44 12.28 11.09 23.37
C TRP A 44 11.98 12.28 24.28
N ALA A 45 12.89 12.59 25.21
CA ALA A 45 12.91 13.89 25.85
C ALA A 45 13.33 14.97 24.82
N TYR A 46 12.67 16.12 24.83
CA TYR A 46 12.82 17.18 23.82
C TYR A 46 14.28 17.58 23.59
N GLN A 47 15.03 17.87 24.66
CA GLN A 47 16.44 18.27 24.56
C GLN A 47 17.32 17.18 23.90
N ALA A 48 17.16 15.93 24.32
CA ALA A 48 17.93 14.80 23.78
C ALA A 48 17.52 14.39 22.36
N TRP A 49 16.29 14.72 21.92
CA TRP A 49 15.89 14.62 20.52
C TRP A 49 16.49 15.76 19.69
N ARG A 50 16.42 16.99 20.21
CA ARG A 50 16.92 18.19 19.54
C ARG A 50 18.41 18.09 19.24
N GLU A 51 19.21 17.79 20.27
CA GLU A 51 20.66 17.50 20.19
C GLU A 51 20.98 16.44 19.11
N ARG A 52 20.31 15.28 19.17
CA ARG A 52 20.74 14.06 18.46
C ARG A 52 20.10 13.86 17.09
N TYR A 53 19.03 14.60 16.79
CA TYR A 53 18.31 14.50 15.53
C TYR A 53 18.14 15.86 14.84
N LEU A 54 17.60 16.87 15.51
CA LEU A 54 17.19 18.13 14.85
C LEU A 54 18.39 19.01 14.49
N ASP A 55 19.28 19.22 15.45
CA ASP A 55 20.42 20.16 15.34
C ASP A 55 21.72 19.43 14.91
N HIS A 56 21.75 18.09 14.97
CA HIS A 56 22.85 17.24 14.49
C HIS A 56 23.19 17.55 13.01
N PRO A 57 24.47 17.78 12.63
CA PRO A 57 24.84 18.21 11.27
C PRO A 57 24.29 17.34 10.13
N LEU A 58 24.56 16.03 10.15
CA LEU A 58 24.11 15.10 9.10
C LEU A 58 22.65 14.62 9.31
N VAL A 59 22.30 14.10 10.50
CA VAL A 59 20.94 13.57 10.78
C VAL A 59 19.85 14.66 10.71
N GLY A 60 20.19 15.91 11.03
CA GLY A 60 19.32 17.07 10.90
C GLY A 60 18.83 17.33 9.47
N THR A 61 19.62 16.94 8.47
CA THR A 61 19.18 16.98 7.06
C THR A 61 17.99 16.06 6.77
N LEU A 62 17.76 15.03 7.60
CA LEU A 62 16.60 14.15 7.53
C LEU A 62 15.51 14.61 8.51
N ALA A 63 15.88 14.91 9.76
CA ALA A 63 14.95 15.25 10.83
C ALA A 63 14.17 16.54 10.56
N ARG A 64 14.81 17.56 9.98
CA ARG A 64 14.18 18.83 9.60
C ARG A 64 13.23 18.71 8.39
N ARG A 65 13.21 17.57 7.69
CA ARG A 65 12.27 17.27 6.59
C ARG A 65 11.19 16.25 6.99
N LEU A 66 11.01 16.05 8.29
CA LEU A 66 10.00 15.18 8.88
C LEU A 66 9.09 15.99 9.81
N LEU A 67 7.84 15.54 9.92
CA LEU A 67 6.87 16.04 10.88
C LEU A 67 7.04 15.34 12.23
N TRP A 68 6.90 16.07 13.32
CA TRP A 68 7.04 15.59 14.68
C TRP A 68 5.81 15.94 15.51
N VAL A 69 5.72 15.37 16.70
CA VAL A 69 4.70 15.71 17.69
C VAL A 69 5.42 16.10 18.97
N VAL A 70 5.31 17.36 19.38
CA VAL A 70 5.82 17.89 20.65
C VAL A 70 4.63 18.01 21.60
N ASP A 71 4.62 17.22 22.68
CA ASP A 71 3.57 17.21 23.72
C ASP A 71 2.11 17.15 23.19
N GLY A 72 1.91 16.47 22.06
CA GLY A 72 0.62 16.30 21.38
C GLY A 72 0.42 17.20 20.15
N THR A 73 1.06 18.38 20.16
CA THR A 73 1.06 19.36 19.05
C THR A 73 1.91 18.84 17.89
N ALA A 74 1.32 18.78 16.69
CA ALA A 74 2.05 18.44 15.48
C ALA A 74 2.91 19.64 15.01
N VAL A 75 4.15 19.38 14.57
CA VAL A 75 5.08 20.41 14.09
C VAL A 75 5.88 19.97 12.87
N GLY A 76 6.20 20.91 12.00
CA GLY A 76 7.26 20.80 10.99
C GLY A 76 8.47 21.69 11.34
N PHE A 77 9.50 21.70 10.49
CA PHE A 77 10.63 22.63 10.61
C PHE A 77 10.71 23.52 9.36
N ALA A 78 10.67 24.83 9.54
CA ALA A 78 10.74 25.85 8.50
C ALA A 78 11.40 27.12 9.07
N ASP A 79 12.00 27.95 8.21
CA ASP A 79 12.61 29.25 8.56
C ASP A 79 13.62 29.21 9.72
N GLY A 80 14.26 28.06 9.94
CA GLY A 80 15.21 27.84 11.05
C GLY A 80 14.58 27.45 12.39
N GLY A 81 13.25 27.32 12.48
CA GLY A 81 12.53 26.94 13.69
C GLY A 81 11.57 25.76 13.50
N LEU A 82 11.01 25.27 14.61
CA LEU A 82 9.84 24.39 14.57
C LEU A 82 8.57 25.23 14.50
N ARG A 83 7.65 24.88 13.60
CA ARG A 83 6.36 25.55 13.42
C ARG A 83 5.21 24.56 13.58
N ALA A 84 4.14 24.98 14.25
CA ALA A 84 2.85 24.30 14.20
C ALA A 84 2.13 24.58 12.86
N LEU A 85 0.99 23.92 12.63
CA LEU A 85 0.23 23.99 11.37
C LEU A 85 -0.28 25.42 11.01
N ASN A 86 -0.36 26.31 12.00
CA ASN A 86 -0.71 27.73 11.86
C ASN A 86 0.52 28.65 11.87
N ASP A 87 1.67 28.10 11.51
CA ASP A 87 3.01 28.69 11.48
C ASP A 87 3.53 29.29 12.80
N GLN A 88 2.82 29.10 13.92
CA GLN A 88 3.27 29.56 15.23
C GLN A 88 4.53 28.78 15.69
N PRO A 89 5.55 29.46 16.22
CA PRO A 89 6.81 28.84 16.60
C PRO A 89 6.68 27.98 17.86
N VAL A 90 7.24 26.77 17.84
CA VAL A 90 7.27 25.84 18.97
C VAL A 90 8.70 25.70 19.48
N THR A 91 9.06 26.48 20.49
CA THR A 91 10.44 26.61 20.98
C THR A 91 10.82 25.65 22.10
N GLN A 92 9.83 25.10 22.83
CA GLN A 92 9.99 24.25 24.00
C GLN A 92 9.05 23.04 23.98
N GLY A 93 9.32 22.07 24.85
CA GLY A 93 8.49 20.90 25.13
C GLY A 93 9.19 19.92 26.07
N GLU A 94 8.48 18.91 26.55
CA GLU A 94 9.03 17.80 27.33
C GLU A 94 9.32 16.58 26.45
N ARG A 95 8.35 16.17 25.61
CA ARG A 95 8.35 14.88 24.91
C ARG A 95 8.10 15.06 23.41
N VAL A 96 8.85 14.27 22.64
CA VAL A 96 8.72 14.23 21.18
C VAL A 96 8.39 12.81 20.70
N GLU A 97 7.44 12.70 19.77
CA GLU A 97 7.19 11.52 18.94
C GLU A 97 7.34 11.88 17.44
N LEU A 98 7.56 10.87 16.58
CA LEU A 98 7.53 11.06 15.13
C LEU A 98 6.06 11.08 14.64
N TRP A 99 5.62 12.13 13.95
CA TRP A 99 4.22 12.28 13.54
C TRP A 99 3.79 11.20 12.55
N HIS A 100 2.56 10.70 12.64
CA HIS A 100 2.05 9.65 11.76
C HIS A 100 0.55 9.84 11.51
N PRO A 101 0.05 9.67 10.26
CA PRO A 101 -1.33 10.02 9.90
C PRO A 101 -2.39 9.10 10.52
N VAL A 102 -2.04 7.86 10.88
CA VAL A 102 -2.96 6.99 11.66
C VAL A 102 -3.19 7.61 13.04
N GLY A 103 -4.46 7.92 13.34
CA GLY A 103 -4.88 8.65 14.54
C GLY A 103 -4.99 10.17 14.36
N ARG A 104 -4.87 10.69 13.14
CA ARG A 104 -5.14 12.10 12.80
C ARG A 104 -6.35 12.22 11.88
N GLU A 105 -7.00 13.37 11.91
CA GLU A 105 -8.14 13.65 11.03
C GLU A 105 -7.69 13.85 9.58
N ALA A 106 -8.57 13.52 8.63
CA ALA A 106 -8.25 13.63 7.20
C ALA A 106 -7.87 15.07 6.80
N ALA A 107 -8.51 16.07 7.40
CA ALA A 107 -8.17 17.48 7.21
C ALA A 107 -6.78 17.86 7.78
N GLU A 108 -6.39 17.35 8.96
CA GLU A 108 -5.05 17.55 9.51
C GLU A 108 -3.98 16.94 8.59
N VAL A 109 -4.26 15.75 8.04
CA VAL A 109 -3.34 15.05 7.13
C VAL A 109 -3.22 15.73 5.76
N VAL A 110 -4.27 16.40 5.26
CA VAL A 110 -4.22 17.21 4.04
C VAL A 110 -3.46 18.50 4.30
N ALA A 111 -3.84 19.28 5.31
CA ALA A 111 -3.18 20.55 5.63
C ALA A 111 -1.67 20.39 5.90
N TRP A 112 -1.22 19.27 6.50
CA TRP A 112 0.21 18.98 6.65
C TRP A 112 0.94 18.67 5.33
N ARG A 113 0.25 18.20 4.28
CA ARG A 113 0.84 18.02 2.94
C ARG A 113 0.96 19.37 2.25
N ASP A 114 -0.11 20.16 2.30
CA ASP A 114 -0.17 21.49 1.71
C ASP A 114 0.89 22.41 2.35
N TRP A 115 1.10 22.30 3.67
CA TRP A 115 2.17 22.98 4.41
C TRP A 115 3.57 22.53 3.99
N LEU A 116 3.79 21.22 3.79
CA LEU A 116 5.07 20.69 3.30
C LEU A 116 5.35 21.14 1.85
N GLU A 117 4.33 21.21 1.00
CA GLU A 117 4.43 21.65 -0.38
C GLU A 117 4.72 23.15 -0.48
N GLY A 118 4.01 23.98 0.28
CA GLY A 118 4.25 25.43 0.36
C GLY A 118 5.65 25.80 0.85
N HIS A 119 6.25 24.98 1.72
CA HIS A 119 7.64 25.13 2.17
C HIS A 119 8.68 24.36 1.32
N GLY A 120 8.28 23.68 0.24
CA GLY A 120 9.17 22.92 -0.65
C GLY A 120 9.81 21.66 -0.04
N ILE A 121 9.25 21.12 1.05
CA ILE A 121 9.89 20.10 1.90
C ILE A 121 9.69 18.68 1.33
N THR A 122 10.67 18.20 0.57
CA THR A 122 10.72 16.80 0.13
C THR A 122 11.14 15.87 1.28
N GLN A 123 10.16 15.13 1.82
CA GLN A 123 10.36 14.19 2.93
C GLN A 123 11.31 13.02 2.56
N PRO A 124 12.17 12.54 3.48
CA PRO A 124 13.11 11.44 3.22
C PRO A 124 12.45 10.05 3.10
N PHE A 125 11.17 9.94 3.45
CA PHE A 125 10.28 8.81 3.20
C PHE A 125 8.82 9.25 3.25
N LYS A 126 7.89 8.44 2.72
CA LYS A 126 6.44 8.71 2.86
C LYS A 126 6.02 8.76 4.33
N GLN A 127 5.74 9.96 4.84
CA GLN A 127 5.16 10.19 6.16
C GLN A 127 3.78 10.86 6.04
N ALA A 128 3.69 12.09 5.51
CA ALA A 128 2.41 12.77 5.27
C ALA A 128 1.64 12.12 4.11
N HIS A 129 2.33 11.75 3.03
CA HIS A 129 1.78 11.05 1.87
C HIS A 129 1.77 9.51 2.04
N ARG A 130 1.76 9.02 3.29
CA ARG A 130 1.65 7.60 3.62
C ARG A 130 0.23 7.10 3.44
N GLU A 131 0.12 5.90 2.90
CA GLU A 131 -1.11 5.14 2.74
C GLU A 131 -1.64 4.67 4.11
N VAL A 132 -2.91 4.95 4.41
CA VAL A 132 -3.60 4.56 5.65
C VAL A 132 -4.69 3.54 5.34
N TYR A 133 -4.70 2.41 6.05
CA TYR A 133 -5.54 1.25 5.76
C TYR A 133 -6.56 1.02 6.89
N LEU A 134 -7.51 1.94 7.04
CA LEU A 134 -8.64 1.81 7.98
C LEU A 134 -9.37 0.47 7.81
N LEU A 135 -9.90 -0.09 8.89
CA LEU A 135 -10.75 -1.30 8.86
C LEU A 135 -12.01 -1.05 7.99
N THR A 136 -12.26 -1.93 7.04
CA THR A 136 -13.55 -2.02 6.32
C THR A 136 -14.59 -2.77 7.15
N ASP A 137 -15.87 -2.58 6.84
CA ASP A 137 -16.95 -3.32 7.51
C ASP A 137 -16.91 -4.83 7.22
N ALA A 138 -16.41 -5.23 6.04
CA ALA A 138 -16.15 -6.63 5.72
C ALA A 138 -15.12 -7.25 6.68
N GLU A 139 -13.95 -6.61 6.87
CA GLU A 139 -12.92 -7.11 7.80
C GLU A 139 -13.39 -7.07 9.27
N ARG A 140 -14.23 -6.09 9.63
CA ARG A 140 -14.90 -6.03 10.94
C ARG A 140 -15.85 -7.21 11.16
N ALA A 141 -16.51 -7.71 10.11
CA ALA A 141 -17.41 -8.85 10.16
C ALA A 141 -16.66 -10.19 10.15
N THR A 142 -15.71 -10.38 9.23
CA THR A 142 -14.83 -11.56 9.14
C THR A 142 -14.04 -11.78 10.43
N GLY A 143 -13.54 -10.70 11.04
CA GLY A 143 -12.98 -10.72 12.38
C GLY A 143 -11.57 -11.32 12.52
N THR A 144 -11.15 -12.30 11.70
CA THR A 144 -9.87 -13.04 11.87
C THR A 144 -8.86 -12.85 10.74
N TYR A 145 -9.28 -12.38 9.55
CA TYR A 145 -8.41 -12.19 8.39
C TYR A 145 -8.85 -11.01 7.51
N SER A 146 -7.96 -10.57 6.61
CA SER A 146 -8.27 -9.60 5.55
C SER A 146 -7.99 -10.16 4.16
N ASN A 147 -9.01 -10.09 3.30
CA ASN A 147 -8.96 -10.41 1.87
C ASN A 147 -8.54 -9.22 0.99
N ARG A 148 -8.21 -8.05 1.56
CA ARG A 148 -8.05 -6.80 0.78
C ARG A 148 -6.89 -6.84 -0.21
N PHE A 149 -6.06 -7.88 -0.16
CA PHE A 149 -4.92 -8.11 -1.05
C PHE A 149 -4.92 -9.51 -1.68
N ALA A 150 -5.97 -10.30 -1.47
CA ALA A 150 -6.11 -11.61 -2.12
C ALA A 150 -6.24 -11.45 -3.64
N ALA A 151 -6.05 -12.54 -4.38
CA ALA A 151 -6.17 -12.62 -5.84
C ALA A 151 -5.31 -11.62 -6.63
N HIS A 152 -4.14 -11.21 -6.10
CA HIS A 152 -3.12 -10.48 -6.86
C HIS A 152 -2.03 -11.45 -7.32
N VAL A 153 -1.49 -11.24 -8.52
CA VAL A 153 -0.34 -11.98 -9.04
C VAL A 153 0.93 -11.15 -8.85
N LEU A 154 1.91 -11.69 -8.13
CA LEU A 154 3.20 -11.05 -7.84
C LEU A 154 4.34 -11.82 -8.52
N ARG A 155 5.41 -11.13 -8.93
CA ARG A 155 6.65 -11.80 -9.37
C ARG A 155 7.41 -12.32 -8.15
N GLN A 156 7.59 -13.65 -8.04
CA GLN A 156 8.14 -14.33 -6.86
C GLN A 156 9.44 -13.69 -6.36
N HIS A 157 10.49 -13.64 -7.18
CA HIS A 157 11.80 -13.18 -6.75
C HIS A 157 11.79 -11.71 -6.30
N GLN A 158 10.99 -10.85 -6.97
CA GLN A 158 10.82 -9.45 -6.56
C GLN A 158 10.10 -9.33 -5.22
N PHE A 159 9.04 -10.12 -5.01
CA PHE A 159 8.35 -10.20 -3.73
C PHE A 159 9.31 -10.66 -2.62
N ASN A 160 10.14 -11.68 -2.86
CA ASN A 160 11.09 -12.20 -1.88
C ASN A 160 12.14 -11.14 -1.47
N SER A 161 12.73 -10.43 -2.43
CA SER A 161 13.67 -9.33 -2.14
C SER A 161 13.00 -8.18 -1.37
N LEU A 162 11.78 -7.80 -1.74
CA LEU A 162 11.02 -6.74 -1.07
C LEU A 162 10.51 -7.17 0.32
N ALA A 163 10.23 -8.45 0.54
CA ALA A 163 9.91 -9.01 1.85
C ALA A 163 11.11 -8.85 2.80
N ALA A 164 12.29 -9.31 2.38
CA ALA A 164 13.53 -9.20 3.14
C ALA A 164 13.88 -7.74 3.49
N LEU A 165 13.87 -6.84 2.49
CA LEU A 165 14.11 -5.39 2.69
C LEU A 165 13.11 -4.71 3.64
N ARG A 166 11.94 -5.31 3.90
CA ARG A 166 10.94 -4.78 4.83
C ARG A 166 10.91 -5.50 6.17
N GLY A 167 11.75 -6.51 6.40
CA GLY A 167 11.75 -7.32 7.61
C GLY A 167 10.58 -8.31 7.69
N TRP A 168 10.24 -8.93 6.55
CA TRP A 168 9.43 -10.14 6.48
C TRP A 168 10.34 -11.33 6.17
N ARG A 169 10.17 -12.44 6.88
CA ARG A 169 10.76 -13.74 6.55
C ARG A 169 9.89 -14.40 5.47
N ASN A 170 10.49 -14.79 4.36
CA ASN A 170 9.82 -15.50 3.28
C ASN A 170 10.74 -16.61 2.74
N ARG A 171 10.14 -17.66 2.16
CA ARG A 171 10.82 -18.68 1.35
C ARG A 171 10.18 -18.68 -0.03
N LEU A 172 10.98 -18.89 -1.08
CA LEU A 172 10.45 -19.13 -2.42
C LEU A 172 9.52 -20.36 -2.40
N ARG A 173 8.42 -20.31 -3.14
CA ARG A 173 7.59 -21.48 -3.44
C ARG A 173 8.25 -22.29 -4.54
N LEU A 174 8.49 -23.58 -4.31
CA LEU A 174 8.88 -24.52 -5.34
C LEU A 174 7.67 -25.40 -5.70
N CYS A 175 7.56 -25.82 -6.96
CA CYS A 175 6.52 -26.79 -7.39
C CYS A 175 6.75 -28.21 -6.87
N VAL A 176 7.89 -28.45 -6.22
CA VAL A 176 8.26 -29.72 -5.54
C VAL A 176 8.01 -29.68 -4.03
N ASP A 177 7.68 -28.51 -3.46
CA ASP A 177 7.18 -28.43 -2.09
C ASP A 177 5.69 -28.83 -2.09
N GLU A 178 5.20 -29.55 -1.08
CA GLU A 178 3.75 -29.69 -0.85
C GLU A 178 3.18 -28.43 -0.16
N ALA A 179 3.92 -27.92 0.82
CA ALA A 179 3.55 -26.77 1.63
C ALA A 179 4.79 -25.98 2.08
N ALA A 180 4.64 -24.67 2.18
CA ALA A 180 5.68 -23.75 2.63
C ALA A 180 5.11 -22.73 3.63
N PRO A 181 5.89 -22.27 4.62
CA PRO A 181 5.40 -21.28 5.56
C PRO A 181 4.97 -19.98 4.85
N PRO A 182 3.90 -19.29 5.31
CA PRO A 182 3.47 -18.01 4.76
C PRO A 182 4.56 -16.95 4.98
N ALA A 183 4.55 -15.91 4.14
CA ALA A 183 5.44 -14.77 4.34
C ALA A 183 5.09 -14.13 5.69
N SER A 184 6.02 -14.13 6.64
CA SER A 184 5.72 -13.83 8.03
C SER A 184 6.56 -12.67 8.57
N ARG A 185 5.98 -11.91 9.50
CA ARG A 185 6.60 -10.78 10.16
C ARG A 185 6.25 -10.76 11.63
N GLU A 186 7.26 -10.83 12.47
CA GLU A 186 7.10 -10.63 13.90
C GLU A 186 6.87 -9.15 14.23
N LEU A 187 6.07 -8.95 15.28
CA LEU A 187 5.68 -7.67 15.84
C LEU A 187 5.86 -7.74 17.38
N PRO A 188 7.10 -7.91 17.89
CA PRO A 188 7.33 -8.38 19.27
C PRO A 188 6.77 -7.45 20.35
N ARG A 189 6.80 -6.13 20.11
CA ARG A 189 6.23 -5.10 21.03
C ARG A 189 4.72 -5.25 21.28
N TRP A 190 4.03 -6.10 20.50
CA TRP A 190 2.60 -6.37 20.65
C TRP A 190 2.29 -7.85 20.85
N GLY A 191 3.31 -8.73 20.97
CA GLY A 191 3.11 -10.17 21.11
C GLY A 191 2.48 -10.83 19.88
N LEU A 192 2.64 -10.26 18.67
CA LEU A 192 2.00 -10.75 17.45
C LEU A 192 3.00 -11.21 16.38
N ARG A 193 2.55 -12.15 15.53
CA ARG A 193 3.09 -12.45 14.21
C ARG A 193 2.03 -12.15 13.15
N ALA A 194 2.39 -11.34 12.16
CA ALA A 194 1.59 -11.16 10.95
C ALA A 194 2.00 -12.21 9.92
N GLU A 195 1.03 -12.80 9.23
CA GLU A 195 1.25 -13.78 8.16
C GLU A 195 0.50 -13.34 6.90
N TYR A 196 1.19 -13.40 5.76
CA TYR A 196 0.67 -13.08 4.45
C TYR A 196 0.72 -14.34 3.57
N TRP A 197 -0.47 -14.88 3.33
CA TRP A 197 -0.66 -16.16 2.66
C TRP A 197 -0.49 -15.99 1.14
N ASN A 198 0.28 -16.89 0.55
CA ASN A 198 0.62 -16.89 -0.86
C ASN A 198 1.06 -18.29 -1.32
N GLU A 199 0.72 -18.61 -2.56
CA GLU A 199 0.88 -19.89 -3.26
C GLU A 199 1.54 -19.67 -4.63
N GLY A 200 2.04 -20.73 -5.27
CA GLY A 200 2.51 -20.68 -6.65
C GLY A 200 1.38 -20.39 -7.64
N ASP A 201 1.58 -19.42 -8.54
CA ASP A 201 0.65 -19.11 -9.62
C ASP A 201 1.11 -19.82 -10.89
N GLY A 202 0.48 -20.96 -11.20
CA GLY A 202 0.80 -21.78 -12.36
C GLY A 202 0.73 -23.28 -12.13
N HIS A 203 0.76 -24.05 -13.22
CA HIS A 203 0.67 -25.52 -13.21
C HIS A 203 1.70 -26.21 -14.12
N GLU A 204 2.36 -25.47 -15.02
CA GLU A 204 3.25 -26.06 -16.03
C GLU A 204 4.73 -25.82 -15.67
N HIS A 205 5.48 -26.89 -15.41
CA HIS A 205 6.90 -26.83 -15.06
C HIS A 205 7.73 -26.31 -16.25
N GLY A 206 8.68 -25.40 -15.99
CA GLY A 206 9.49 -24.74 -17.02
C GLY A 206 8.81 -23.58 -17.75
N VAL A 207 7.47 -23.46 -17.66
CA VAL A 207 6.70 -22.32 -18.19
C VAL A 207 6.31 -21.36 -17.06
N ASP A 208 5.76 -21.90 -15.96
CA ASP A 208 5.42 -21.14 -14.75
C ASP A 208 6.53 -21.16 -13.70
N THR A 209 7.54 -22.04 -13.86
CA THR A 209 8.68 -22.19 -12.96
C THR A 209 10.01 -21.99 -13.67
N THR A 210 11.05 -21.65 -12.92
CA THR A 210 12.44 -21.88 -13.35
C THR A 210 12.77 -23.37 -13.36
N ASP A 211 13.89 -23.74 -13.97
CA ASP A 211 14.38 -25.13 -14.04
C ASP A 211 14.56 -25.77 -12.64
N PRO A 212 15.05 -25.07 -11.59
CA PRO A 212 15.02 -25.55 -10.21
C PRO A 212 13.62 -25.66 -9.56
N GLY A 213 12.53 -25.56 -10.34
CA GLY A 213 11.15 -25.67 -9.88
C GLY A 213 10.61 -24.46 -9.11
N ALA A 214 11.33 -23.34 -9.04
CA ALA A 214 10.84 -22.15 -8.33
C ALA A 214 9.84 -21.38 -9.19
N TYR A 215 8.63 -21.13 -8.67
CA TYR A 215 7.61 -20.38 -9.40
C TYR A 215 8.09 -18.97 -9.81
N LEU A 216 7.78 -18.55 -11.04
CA LEU A 216 8.02 -17.19 -11.52
C LEU A 216 7.02 -16.20 -10.90
N ARG A 217 5.80 -16.69 -10.62
CA ARG A 217 4.64 -15.93 -10.15
C ARG A 217 4.05 -16.53 -8.87
N LEU A 218 3.51 -15.67 -8.02
CA LEU A 218 2.79 -16.04 -6.80
C LEU A 218 1.39 -15.45 -6.83
N ARG A 219 0.40 -16.24 -6.41
CA ARG A 219 -0.95 -15.76 -6.13
C ARG A 219 -1.07 -15.45 -4.65
N THR A 220 -1.70 -14.33 -4.32
CA THR A 220 -1.84 -13.86 -2.94
C THR A 220 -3.22 -14.19 -2.38
N ASP A 221 -3.27 -14.43 -1.09
CA ASP A 221 -4.52 -14.66 -0.33
C ASP A 221 -4.54 -13.73 0.90
N GLN A 222 -4.70 -14.28 2.11
CA GLN A 222 -5.11 -13.54 3.29
C GLN A 222 -3.93 -12.93 4.06
N VAL A 223 -4.18 -11.78 4.67
CA VAL A 223 -3.39 -11.32 5.82
C VAL A 223 -4.07 -11.79 7.10
N ARG A 224 -3.34 -12.53 7.93
CA ARG A 224 -3.77 -13.07 9.22
C ARG A 224 -2.82 -12.62 10.34
N PHE A 225 -3.29 -12.68 11.58
CA PHE A 225 -2.50 -12.34 12.76
C PHE A 225 -2.60 -13.46 13.80
N TYR A 226 -1.45 -13.78 14.40
CA TYR A 226 -1.28 -14.86 15.38
C TYR A 226 -0.53 -14.30 16.60
N PRO A 227 -0.63 -14.95 17.79
CA PRO A 227 0.35 -14.73 18.85
C PRO A 227 1.77 -15.00 18.33
N ILE A 228 2.77 -14.29 18.85
CA ILE A 228 4.17 -14.43 18.37
C ILE A 228 4.73 -15.83 18.66
N ASP A 229 4.32 -16.42 19.78
CA ASP A 229 4.63 -17.73 20.32
C ASP A 229 3.78 -18.88 19.74
N ALA A 230 2.73 -18.56 18.96
CA ALA A 230 1.91 -19.59 18.33
C ALA A 230 2.74 -20.40 17.31
N PRO A 231 2.45 -21.69 17.12
CA PRO A 231 3.17 -22.52 16.14
C PRO A 231 3.11 -21.93 14.73
N GLU A 232 4.14 -22.16 13.93
CA GLU A 232 4.21 -21.73 12.54
C GLU A 232 3.14 -22.44 11.71
N ASN A 233 2.34 -21.68 10.96
CA ASN A 233 1.38 -22.24 10.01
C ASN A 233 2.07 -22.58 8.69
N PHE A 234 1.48 -23.47 7.90
CA PHE A 234 1.95 -23.84 6.57
C PHE A 234 0.88 -23.48 5.55
N ALA A 235 1.29 -22.81 4.47
CA ALA A 235 0.44 -22.53 3.32
C ALA A 235 0.70 -23.57 2.22
N PRO A 236 -0.31 -23.90 1.39
CA PRO A 236 -0.09 -24.68 0.18
C PRO A 236 1.02 -24.08 -0.68
N ALA A 237 1.92 -24.92 -1.20
CA ALA A 237 2.88 -24.46 -2.19
C ALA A 237 2.23 -24.33 -3.58
N THR A 238 1.25 -25.21 -3.85
CA THR A 238 0.40 -25.26 -5.04
C THR A 238 -1.07 -25.14 -4.62
N ALA A 239 -1.96 -24.69 -5.51
CA ALA A 239 -3.37 -24.40 -5.19
C ALA A 239 -4.26 -25.64 -4.88
N ALA A 240 -3.68 -26.80 -4.54
CA ALA A 240 -4.36 -28.09 -4.44
C ALA A 240 -4.74 -28.52 -3.00
N SER A 241 -4.25 -27.86 -1.94
CA SER A 241 -4.49 -28.28 -0.56
C SER A 241 -5.21 -27.22 0.29
N THR A 242 -6.01 -27.66 1.26
CA THR A 242 -6.82 -26.78 2.13
C THR A 242 -6.05 -26.43 3.42
N PRO A 243 -5.96 -25.15 3.82
CA PRO A 243 -5.29 -24.76 5.07
C PRO A 243 -5.89 -25.41 6.32
N CYS A 244 -5.06 -26.07 7.12
CA CYS A 244 -5.46 -26.61 8.42
C CYS A 244 -5.59 -25.49 9.47
N GLY A 245 -6.78 -25.39 10.09
CA GLY A 245 -7.12 -24.27 10.96
C GLY A 245 -6.44 -24.30 12.34
N ARG A 246 -5.89 -23.16 12.78
CA ARG A 246 -5.35 -22.93 14.13
C ARG A 246 -5.76 -21.55 14.70
N VAL A 247 -5.60 -21.40 16.02
CA VAL A 247 -6.02 -20.22 16.80
C VAL A 247 -5.50 -18.91 16.17
N THR A 248 -6.41 -18.09 15.66
CA THR A 248 -6.10 -16.83 14.95
C THR A 248 -6.56 -15.63 15.79
N VAL A 249 -5.76 -14.57 15.86
CA VAL A 249 -6.08 -13.35 16.63
C VAL A 249 -7.14 -12.53 15.89
N GLY A 250 -8.09 -11.97 16.63
CA GLY A 250 -9.06 -11.04 16.08
C GLY A 250 -8.38 -9.79 15.51
N ILE A 251 -8.67 -9.44 14.26
CA ILE A 251 -8.16 -8.25 13.55
C ILE A 251 -8.52 -6.94 14.28
N ARG A 252 -9.57 -6.98 15.12
CA ARG A 252 -9.99 -5.87 16.01
C ARG A 252 -9.04 -5.63 17.19
N SER A 253 -8.29 -6.64 17.63
CA SER A 253 -7.24 -6.53 18.67
C SER A 253 -5.85 -6.21 18.09
N VAL A 254 -5.73 -6.11 16.75
CA VAL A 254 -4.46 -5.74 16.09
C VAL A 254 -4.26 -4.21 16.16
N PRO A 255 -3.15 -3.71 16.73
CA PRO A 255 -2.98 -2.29 17.01
C PRO A 255 -2.67 -1.45 15.75
N SER A 256 -3.29 -0.28 15.73
CA SER A 256 -3.44 0.62 14.58
C SER A 256 -2.15 0.97 13.84
N ARG A 257 -1.19 1.62 14.51
CA ARG A 257 0.03 2.20 13.92
C ARG A 257 1.08 1.18 13.43
N SER A 258 0.70 -0.08 13.22
CA SER A 258 1.59 -1.11 12.71
C SER A 258 1.60 -1.19 11.16
N MET A 259 2.81 -1.20 10.59
CA MET A 259 3.21 -1.52 9.19
C MET A 259 3.33 -0.37 8.16
N ARG A 260 3.67 -0.67 6.88
CA ARG A 260 4.25 0.30 5.91
C ARG A 260 4.09 -0.05 4.40
N TYR A 261 3.39 0.78 3.62
CA TYR A 261 3.53 0.80 2.16
C TYR A 261 4.71 1.70 1.72
N ARG A 262 5.35 1.38 0.57
CA ARG A 262 6.36 2.23 -0.11
C ARG A 262 6.62 1.66 -1.51
N HIS A 263 6.27 2.42 -2.55
CA HIS A 263 6.85 2.27 -3.90
C HIS A 263 8.33 2.69 -3.89
N SER A 264 9.18 1.99 -4.64
CA SER A 264 10.55 2.40 -4.95
C SER A 264 10.60 2.98 -6.37
N SER A 265 10.45 4.29 -6.49
CA SER A 265 10.61 5.02 -7.75
C SER A 265 12.09 5.31 -8.03
N SER A 266 12.84 4.28 -8.42
CA SER A 266 14.20 4.44 -8.98
C SER A 266 14.13 4.43 -10.52
N PRO A 267 14.92 5.23 -11.27
CA PRO A 267 14.59 5.57 -12.66
C PRO A 267 14.70 4.47 -13.74
N LYS A 268 14.84 3.19 -13.37
CA LYS A 268 15.13 2.08 -14.31
C LYS A 268 14.42 0.74 -14.02
N SER A 269 13.42 0.69 -13.13
CA SER A 269 12.70 -0.56 -12.82
C SER A 269 11.18 -0.43 -12.95
N CYS A 270 10.55 -1.48 -13.51
CA CYS A 270 9.10 -1.55 -13.67
C CYS A 270 8.38 -1.55 -12.31
N ALA A 271 7.23 -0.88 -12.25
CA ALA A 271 6.46 -0.72 -11.02
C ALA A 271 5.79 -2.03 -10.59
N THR A 272 6.26 -2.61 -9.47
CA THR A 272 5.59 -3.71 -8.76
C THR A 272 5.00 -3.17 -7.45
N SER A 273 3.68 -3.28 -7.29
CA SER A 273 2.98 -2.88 -6.07
C SER A 273 3.11 -3.96 -5.00
N THR A 274 4.00 -3.77 -4.03
CA THR A 274 4.18 -4.70 -2.89
C THR A 274 3.74 -4.05 -1.58
N CYS A 275 2.76 -4.69 -0.94
CA CYS A 275 1.96 -4.09 0.11
C CYS A 275 2.46 -4.39 1.53
N SER A 276 2.35 -3.43 2.44
CA SER A 276 2.17 -3.73 3.87
C SER A 276 1.38 -2.62 4.59
N TRP A 277 0.80 -2.99 5.74
CA TRP A 277 -0.47 -2.50 6.32
C TRP A 277 -0.38 -1.22 7.19
N GLY A 278 -1.48 -0.89 7.89
CA GLY A 278 -1.59 0.33 8.72
C GLY A 278 -3.04 0.58 9.16
N TRP A 279 -3.48 -0.14 10.19
CA TRP A 279 -4.89 -0.22 10.62
C TRP A 279 -5.35 0.98 11.46
N GLN A 280 -6.65 1.07 11.74
CA GLN A 280 -7.17 1.89 12.84
C GLN A 280 -8.49 1.35 13.39
N ALA A 281 -8.63 1.42 14.71
CA ALA A 281 -9.87 1.15 15.45
C ALA A 281 -10.12 2.31 16.42
N SER A 282 -11.38 2.70 16.56
CA SER A 282 -11.86 3.71 17.49
C SER A 282 -12.91 3.09 18.42
N ALA A 283 -12.80 3.39 19.71
CA ALA A 283 -13.93 3.31 20.66
C ALA A 283 -14.82 4.56 20.45
N THR A 284 -16.06 4.66 20.91
CA THR A 284 -16.77 3.96 21.99
C THR A 284 -18.25 3.77 21.55
N THR A 285 -18.99 2.75 21.99
CA THR A 285 -19.96 2.85 23.12
C THR A 285 -20.55 1.47 23.48
N ARG A 286 -21.03 1.33 24.72
CA ARG A 286 -21.47 0.10 25.39
C ARG A 286 -23.00 -0.16 25.21
N CYS A 287 -23.43 -1.36 25.63
CA CYS A 287 -24.80 -1.90 25.71
C CYS A 287 -25.28 -2.58 24.41
N GLY A 288 -25.90 -3.77 24.43
CA GLY A 288 -26.17 -4.70 25.55
C GLY A 288 -26.15 -6.17 25.07
N ARG A 289 -26.30 -7.14 25.99
CA ARG A 289 -26.31 -8.58 25.66
C ARG A 289 -27.73 -9.12 25.57
N THR A 290 -28.00 -9.93 24.54
CA THR A 290 -28.83 -11.15 24.58
C THR A 290 -28.44 -12.05 23.40
N ALA A 291 -28.75 -13.34 23.47
CA ALA A 291 -28.36 -14.34 22.46
C ALA A 291 -29.59 -15.02 21.83
N GLY A 292 -29.45 -15.50 20.60
CA GLY A 292 -30.47 -16.27 19.88
C GLY A 292 -29.99 -16.65 18.47
N PRO A 293 -30.07 -17.91 18.04
CA PRO A 293 -29.59 -18.35 16.71
C PRO A 293 -30.68 -18.32 15.62
N ALA A 294 -30.23 -18.44 14.37
CA ALA A 294 -30.99 -18.77 13.15
C ALA A 294 -32.08 -17.79 12.68
N ALA A 295 -31.77 -16.99 11.63
CA ALA A 295 -32.74 -16.58 10.60
C ALA A 295 -32.06 -16.01 9.33
N GLY A 296 -32.66 -16.28 8.17
CA GLY A 296 -32.87 -15.32 7.07
C GLY A 296 -31.66 -14.65 6.40
N SER A 297 -31.31 -15.10 5.20
CA SER A 297 -30.41 -14.39 4.28
C SER A 297 -31.10 -13.15 3.62
N ALA A 298 -31.06 -11.98 4.27
CA ALA A 298 -31.37 -10.69 3.61
C ALA A 298 -30.80 -9.49 4.38
N SER A 299 -29.89 -8.71 3.75
CA SER A 299 -29.53 -7.28 4.03
C SER A 299 -28.07 -6.89 3.71
N THR A 300 -27.18 -7.86 3.42
CA THR A 300 -25.73 -7.67 3.32
C THR A 300 -25.23 -7.02 2.02
N GLY A 301 -25.63 -5.77 1.72
CA GLY A 301 -25.11 -5.00 0.57
C GLY A 301 -24.82 -3.51 0.83
N ARG A 302 -25.33 -2.91 1.91
CA ARG A 302 -25.35 -1.43 2.05
C ARG A 302 -24.09 -0.78 2.64
N ARG A 303 -23.14 -1.54 3.21
CA ARG A 303 -21.97 -1.00 3.95
C ARG A 303 -20.72 -1.91 3.81
N CYS A 304 -19.90 -1.70 2.78
CA CYS A 304 -18.61 -2.39 2.60
C CYS A 304 -17.44 -1.50 2.12
N PHE A 305 -17.68 -0.21 1.85
CA PHE A 305 -16.68 0.72 1.30
C PHE A 305 -16.72 2.04 2.08
N GLY A 306 -15.56 2.68 2.25
CA GLY A 306 -15.43 3.95 2.98
C GLY A 306 -15.94 5.16 2.20
N ALA A 307 -15.60 6.35 2.69
CA ALA A 307 -15.66 7.58 1.90
C ALA A 307 -14.58 7.56 0.79
N LEU A 308 -14.78 8.37 -0.25
CA LEU A 308 -13.75 8.60 -1.27
C LEU A 308 -12.54 9.30 -0.62
N ASN A 309 -11.34 8.98 -1.09
CA ASN A 309 -10.16 9.82 -0.82
C ASN A 309 -10.05 10.92 -1.89
N GLN A 310 -9.28 11.97 -1.61
CA GLN A 310 -9.15 13.15 -2.48
C GLN A 310 -8.91 12.79 -3.96
N SER A 311 -7.99 11.87 -4.25
CA SER A 311 -7.71 11.43 -5.63
C SER A 311 -8.89 10.68 -6.28
N ALA A 312 -9.69 9.97 -5.50
CA ALA A 312 -10.90 9.30 -5.98
C ALA A 312 -12.06 10.28 -6.23
N GLU A 313 -12.11 11.39 -5.49
CA GLU A 313 -13.02 12.51 -5.78
C GLU A 313 -12.58 13.28 -7.04
N THR A 314 -11.27 13.49 -7.25
CA THR A 314 -10.74 14.01 -8.52
C THR A 314 -11.10 13.08 -9.69
N ARG A 315 -10.98 11.76 -9.53
CA ARG A 315 -11.44 10.78 -10.54
C ARG A 315 -12.94 10.86 -10.78
N ARG A 316 -13.75 11.05 -9.74
CA ARG A 316 -15.20 11.23 -9.87
C ARG A 316 -15.52 12.45 -10.75
N ALA A 317 -14.98 13.62 -10.44
CA ALA A 317 -15.21 14.84 -11.22
C ALA A 317 -14.70 14.73 -12.67
N LEU A 318 -13.65 13.94 -12.93
CA LEU A 318 -13.20 13.61 -14.29
C LEU A 318 -14.13 12.62 -15.01
N LEU A 319 -14.61 11.58 -14.33
CA LEU A 319 -15.53 10.59 -14.90
C LEU A 319 -16.90 11.19 -15.22
N GLU A 320 -17.43 12.07 -14.38
CA GLU A 320 -18.68 12.81 -14.65
C GLU A 320 -18.58 13.66 -15.94
N ARG A 321 -17.37 14.12 -16.31
CA ARG A 321 -17.12 14.87 -17.55
C ARG A 321 -16.76 13.99 -18.76
N LEU A 322 -16.24 12.79 -18.52
CA LEU A 322 -15.76 11.88 -19.57
C LEU A 322 -16.81 10.84 -19.99
N VAL A 323 -17.49 10.19 -19.04
CA VAL A 323 -18.42 9.08 -19.30
C VAL A 323 -19.54 9.47 -20.28
N PRO A 324 -20.18 10.65 -20.21
CA PRO A 324 -21.20 11.06 -21.19
C PRO A 324 -20.68 11.26 -22.63
N ARG A 325 -19.36 11.19 -22.86
CA ARG A 325 -18.70 11.33 -24.17
C ARG A 325 -18.11 10.00 -24.69
N LEU A 326 -18.34 8.90 -23.99
CA LEU A 326 -17.85 7.57 -24.35
C LEU A 326 -18.97 6.73 -24.98
N ALA A 327 -18.60 5.75 -25.81
CA ALA A 327 -19.53 4.82 -26.47
C ALA A 327 -20.27 3.84 -25.52
N ILE A 328 -20.18 4.07 -24.20
CA ILE A 328 -20.84 3.30 -23.13
C ILE A 328 -21.68 4.21 -22.21
N ALA A 329 -21.94 5.46 -22.63
CA ALA A 329 -22.64 6.47 -21.83
C ALA A 329 -24.06 6.05 -21.40
N ASP A 330 -24.78 5.32 -22.27
CA ASP A 330 -26.10 4.73 -22.02
C ASP A 330 -26.06 3.62 -20.96
N ARG A 331 -24.91 2.97 -20.79
CA ARG A 331 -24.68 1.85 -19.87
C ARG A 331 -24.07 2.27 -18.54
N CYS A 332 -23.73 3.54 -18.35
CA CYS A 332 -22.96 3.99 -17.19
C CYS A 332 -23.63 5.10 -16.38
N THR A 333 -23.96 4.82 -15.11
CA THR A 333 -24.35 5.84 -14.11
C THR A 333 -23.25 6.00 -13.07
N LEU A 334 -23.07 7.20 -12.51
CA LEU A 334 -22.08 7.45 -11.46
C LEU A 334 -22.80 7.81 -10.16
N GLU A 335 -22.67 6.95 -9.16
CA GLU A 335 -23.45 7.00 -7.92
C GLU A 335 -22.52 7.00 -6.70
N GLY A 336 -22.28 8.20 -6.17
CA GLY A 336 -21.43 8.44 -5.00
C GLY A 336 -19.98 8.01 -5.25
N ARG A 337 -19.63 6.78 -4.83
CA ARG A 337 -18.26 6.23 -4.88
C ARG A 337 -18.05 5.12 -5.91
N PHE A 338 -19.04 4.88 -6.77
CA PHE A 338 -18.98 3.87 -7.82
C PHE A 338 -19.34 4.46 -9.18
N LEU A 339 -18.66 3.96 -10.21
CA LEU A 339 -19.19 3.94 -11.57
C LEU A 339 -19.98 2.63 -11.73
N HIS A 340 -21.29 2.73 -11.86
CA HIS A 340 -22.14 1.60 -12.24
C HIS A 340 -22.04 1.38 -13.75
N VAL A 341 -22.00 0.13 -14.19
CA VAL A 341 -21.87 -0.27 -15.60
C VAL A 341 -22.82 -1.43 -15.86
N LYS A 342 -23.77 -1.26 -16.78
CA LYS A 342 -24.73 -2.28 -17.17
C LYS A 342 -24.20 -3.07 -18.36
N GLY A 343 -23.86 -4.35 -18.14
CA GLY A 343 -23.66 -5.33 -19.21
C GLY A 343 -24.96 -6.06 -19.55
N GLU A 344 -24.85 -7.11 -20.36
CA GLU A 344 -25.96 -8.01 -20.70
C GLU A 344 -26.07 -9.18 -19.72
N ARG A 345 -24.94 -9.66 -19.16
CA ARG A 345 -24.92 -10.75 -18.17
C ARG A 345 -25.23 -10.24 -16.77
N HIS A 346 -24.60 -9.14 -16.36
CA HIS A 346 -24.73 -8.57 -15.01
C HIS A 346 -24.69 -7.03 -15.01
N THR A 347 -25.12 -6.43 -13.89
CA THR A 347 -24.83 -5.02 -13.59
C THR A 347 -23.65 -4.93 -12.63
N TYR A 348 -22.63 -4.16 -13.01
CA TYR A 348 -21.36 -4.03 -12.32
C TYR A 348 -21.24 -2.69 -11.60
N ARG A 349 -20.45 -2.64 -10.52
CA ARG A 349 -20.16 -1.43 -9.75
C ARG A 349 -18.67 -1.32 -9.50
N ILE A 350 -18.02 -0.34 -10.13
CA ILE A 350 -16.56 -0.13 -10.11
C ILE A 350 -16.20 0.96 -9.09
N HIS A 351 -15.47 0.62 -8.04
CA HIS A 351 -15.12 1.54 -6.96
C HIS A 351 -14.04 2.55 -7.37
N LEU A 352 -14.33 3.84 -7.30
CA LEU A 352 -13.47 4.91 -7.83
C LEU A 352 -12.14 5.08 -7.08
N GLY A 353 -12.04 4.56 -5.85
CA GLY A 353 -10.81 4.57 -5.06
C GLY A 353 -9.83 3.45 -5.36
N SER A 354 -10.25 2.36 -6.01
CA SER A 354 -9.42 1.14 -6.13
C SER A 354 -9.61 0.31 -7.41
N GLY A 355 -10.62 0.58 -8.23
CA GLY A 355 -10.92 -0.21 -9.43
C GLY A 355 -11.47 -1.62 -9.14
N ASN A 356 -11.91 -1.87 -7.90
CA ASN A 356 -12.60 -3.10 -7.50
C ASN A 356 -13.99 -3.15 -8.15
N ILE A 357 -14.41 -4.32 -8.63
CA ILE A 357 -15.70 -4.52 -9.29
C ILE A 357 -16.57 -5.42 -8.42
N LEU A 358 -17.83 -5.04 -8.22
CA LEU A 358 -18.88 -5.91 -7.67
C LEU A 358 -19.99 -6.14 -8.71
N MET A 359 -20.59 -7.33 -8.71
CA MET A 359 -21.77 -7.69 -9.50
C MET A 359 -23.03 -7.63 -8.63
N SER A 360 -23.98 -6.78 -9.01
CA SER A 360 -25.31 -6.72 -8.40
C SER A 360 -26.24 -7.79 -9.02
N PRO A 361 -27.22 -8.34 -8.28
CA PRO A 361 -27.70 -7.89 -6.97
C PRO A 361 -26.92 -8.41 -5.76
N ASN A 362 -26.14 -9.48 -5.90
CA ASN A 362 -25.57 -10.23 -4.76
C ASN A 362 -24.23 -9.66 -4.23
N ASP A 363 -23.73 -8.56 -4.79
CA ASP A 363 -22.45 -7.93 -4.48
C ASP A 363 -21.24 -8.88 -4.53
N ARG A 364 -21.32 -9.90 -5.40
CA ARG A 364 -20.23 -10.84 -5.66
C ARG A 364 -19.05 -10.10 -6.31
N TYR A 365 -17.84 -10.32 -5.81
CA TYR A 365 -16.63 -9.68 -6.33
C TYR A 365 -16.27 -10.22 -7.73
N LEU A 366 -15.76 -9.35 -8.60
CA LEU A 366 -15.21 -9.72 -9.90
C LEU A 366 -13.76 -9.23 -10.02
N CYS A 367 -12.81 -10.17 -10.10
CA CYS A 367 -11.40 -9.86 -10.28
C CYS A 367 -11.06 -9.77 -11.76
N ILE A 368 -10.78 -8.55 -12.23
CA ILE A 368 -10.20 -8.28 -13.56
C ILE A 368 -8.85 -7.58 -13.36
N VAL A 369 -7.79 -8.22 -13.84
CA VAL A 369 -6.41 -7.72 -13.80
C VAL A 369 -6.03 -7.21 -15.20
N PRO A 370 -5.60 -5.95 -15.36
CA PRO A 370 -5.11 -5.46 -16.64
C PRO A 370 -3.86 -6.23 -17.10
N LYS A 371 -3.88 -6.78 -18.33
CA LYS A 371 -2.67 -7.35 -18.95
C LYS A 371 -1.62 -6.23 -19.10
N SER A 372 -0.45 -6.41 -18.51
CA SER A 372 0.64 -5.44 -18.62
C SER A 372 1.19 -5.45 -20.05
N GLY A 373 1.23 -4.28 -20.69
CA GLY A 373 1.77 -4.15 -22.04
C GLY A 373 3.20 -4.69 -22.14
N SER A 374 3.44 -5.52 -23.15
CA SER A 374 4.71 -6.24 -23.35
C SER A 374 5.82 -5.32 -23.84
N ALA A 375 6.45 -4.61 -22.90
CA ALA A 375 7.63 -3.77 -23.15
C ALA A 375 8.92 -4.60 -23.36
N SER A 376 8.90 -5.51 -24.34
CA SER A 376 10.06 -6.27 -24.82
C SER A 376 9.83 -6.72 -26.26
N GLY A 377 10.75 -6.37 -27.17
CA GLY A 377 10.66 -6.71 -28.61
C GLY A 377 10.80 -5.50 -29.54
N ASN A 378 11.98 -5.39 -30.17
CA ASN A 378 12.33 -4.64 -31.38
C ASN A 378 11.60 -3.32 -31.73
N GLY A 379 12.34 -2.22 -31.58
CA GLY A 379 12.86 -1.53 -32.78
C GLY A 379 11.95 -0.54 -33.53
N ASN A 380 10.64 -0.50 -33.30
CA ASN A 380 9.76 0.46 -33.99
C ASN A 380 9.07 1.43 -33.01
N ARG A 381 9.40 2.73 -33.12
CA ARG A 381 8.70 3.81 -32.39
C ARG A 381 7.41 4.15 -33.14
N MET A 382 6.27 3.66 -32.66
CA MET A 382 5.00 4.32 -32.96
C MET A 382 5.00 5.74 -32.38
N PRO A 383 4.49 6.75 -33.11
CA PRO A 383 4.67 8.15 -32.76
C PRO A 383 3.81 8.56 -31.56
N ALA A 384 4.32 9.54 -30.79
CA ALA A 384 3.61 10.14 -29.67
C ALA A 384 2.33 10.86 -30.17
N THR A 385 1.18 10.23 -29.96
CA THR A 385 -0.12 10.68 -30.45
C THR A 385 -0.93 11.30 -29.31
N GLY A 386 -0.90 12.63 -29.23
CA GLY A 386 -1.79 13.43 -28.37
C GLY A 386 -1.42 13.46 -26.89
N TYR A 387 -0.79 14.55 -26.45
CA TYR A 387 -0.70 14.87 -25.02
C TYR A 387 -2.11 15.13 -24.47
N LEU A 388 -2.57 14.32 -23.53
CA LEU A 388 -3.89 14.46 -22.88
C LEU A 388 -3.73 14.69 -21.37
N PRO A 389 -4.62 15.48 -20.74
CA PRO A 389 -4.36 16.10 -19.42
C PRO A 389 -4.54 15.15 -18.22
N TYR A 390 -4.27 13.85 -18.40
CA TYR A 390 -4.40 12.81 -17.38
C TYR A 390 -3.15 11.94 -17.22
N GLU A 391 -1.99 12.38 -17.74
CA GLU A 391 -0.68 11.77 -17.44
C GLU A 391 -0.34 11.88 -15.94
N GLY A 392 -0.81 10.91 -15.17
CA GLY A 392 -0.55 10.79 -13.74
C GLY A 392 -1.43 9.73 -13.08
N ASP A 393 -2.74 9.75 -13.34
CA ASP A 393 -3.68 8.84 -12.69
C ASP A 393 -3.91 7.54 -13.50
N ARG A 394 -3.02 6.57 -13.27
CA ARG A 394 -3.16 5.21 -13.84
C ARG A 394 -4.42 4.47 -13.37
N MET A 395 -5.02 4.85 -12.23
CA MET A 395 -6.23 4.20 -11.72
C MET A 395 -7.48 4.64 -12.49
N LEU A 396 -7.54 5.90 -12.93
CA LEU A 396 -8.58 6.39 -13.86
C LEU A 396 -8.60 5.57 -15.16
N ALA A 397 -7.44 5.33 -15.75
CA ALA A 397 -7.31 4.49 -16.95
C ALA A 397 -7.78 3.05 -16.69
N VAL A 398 -7.41 2.44 -15.56
CA VAL A 398 -7.86 1.10 -15.18
C VAL A 398 -9.37 1.02 -14.96
N ILE A 399 -9.99 2.05 -14.37
CA ILE A 399 -11.45 2.13 -14.20
C ILE A 399 -12.15 2.23 -15.57
N LEU A 400 -11.65 3.06 -16.48
CA LEU A 400 -12.22 3.22 -17.83
C LEU A 400 -12.08 1.95 -18.67
N SER A 401 -10.92 1.30 -18.67
CA SER A 401 -10.73 0.02 -19.37
C SER A 401 -11.64 -1.09 -18.83
N LYS A 402 -11.88 -1.11 -17.51
CA LYS A 402 -12.83 -2.05 -16.89
C LYS A 402 -14.28 -1.73 -17.29
N ALA A 403 -14.68 -0.46 -17.32
CA ALA A 403 -16.02 -0.07 -17.75
C ALA A 403 -16.30 -0.45 -19.22
N MET A 404 -15.34 -0.19 -20.11
CA MET A 404 -15.43 -0.57 -21.53
C MET A 404 -15.58 -2.09 -21.74
N LEU A 405 -14.82 -2.89 -21.00
CA LEU A 405 -14.89 -4.34 -21.06
C LEU A 405 -16.23 -4.88 -20.52
N LEU A 406 -16.72 -4.32 -19.42
CA LEU A 406 -17.92 -4.79 -18.73
C LEU A 406 -19.24 -4.34 -19.38
N ALA A 407 -19.24 -3.23 -20.12
CA ALA A 407 -20.38 -2.83 -20.95
C ALA A 407 -20.64 -3.80 -22.13
N LYS A 408 -19.64 -4.65 -22.45
CA LYS A 408 -19.61 -5.67 -23.52
C LYS A 408 -19.31 -7.06 -22.92
N ASP A 409 -19.91 -7.39 -21.78
CA ASP A 409 -19.62 -8.63 -21.03
C ASP A 409 -19.93 -9.94 -21.78
N THR A 410 -20.76 -9.91 -22.83
CA THR A 410 -20.96 -11.00 -23.78
C THR A 410 -19.75 -11.27 -24.68
N GLU A 411 -18.96 -10.26 -25.01
CA GLU A 411 -17.75 -10.35 -25.86
C GLU A 411 -16.50 -10.81 -25.08
N ILE A 412 -16.60 -10.98 -23.76
CA ILE A 412 -15.50 -11.46 -22.92
C ILE A 412 -15.23 -12.94 -23.21
N THR A 413 -14.05 -13.24 -23.75
CA THR A 413 -13.57 -14.61 -24.05
C THR A 413 -12.57 -15.16 -23.03
N ASP A 414 -12.12 -14.37 -22.05
CA ASP A 414 -11.10 -14.79 -21.09
C ASP A 414 -11.71 -15.76 -20.04
N PRO A 415 -11.24 -17.02 -19.95
CA PRO A 415 -11.86 -18.04 -19.11
C PRO A 415 -11.73 -17.72 -17.61
N THR A 416 -10.73 -16.92 -17.21
CA THR A 416 -10.56 -16.49 -15.81
C THR A 416 -11.62 -15.47 -15.40
N ILE A 417 -12.16 -14.69 -16.35
CA ILE A 417 -13.25 -13.74 -16.11
C ILE A 417 -14.59 -14.48 -16.25
N LEU A 418 -14.75 -15.31 -17.28
CA LEU A 418 -15.98 -16.08 -17.53
C LEU A 418 -16.36 -17.01 -16.37
N SER A 419 -15.39 -17.59 -15.66
CA SER A 419 -15.64 -18.41 -14.46
C SER A 419 -16.05 -17.60 -13.22
N GLN A 420 -16.00 -16.27 -13.28
CA GLN A 420 -16.44 -15.35 -12.22
C GLN A 420 -17.76 -14.62 -12.56
N LEU A 421 -18.36 -14.86 -13.73
CA LEU A 421 -19.61 -14.24 -14.23
C LEU A 421 -20.79 -15.23 -14.17
#